data_AF-A0A514ZXS0-F1
#
_entry.id   AF-A0A514ZXS0-F1
#
_cell.length_a   1.000
_cell.length_b   1.000
_cell.length_c   1.000
_cell.angle_alpha   90.00
_cell.angle_beta   90.00
_cell.angle_gamma   90.00
#
_symmetry.space_group_name_H-M   'P 1'
#
loop_
_entity.id
_entity.type
_entity.pdbx_description
1 polymer ?
#
loop_
_entity_poly.entity_id
_entity_poly.type
_entity_poly.pdbx_seq_one_letter_code
_entity_poly.pdbx_strand_id
1 'polypeptide(L)'
;MRFILTTLTLLAISYGLYGQSKNDGEPFPTYQQIKPASSEIIDYVSKQGKSEYTKEVVLNLFDNPEGTVIYFLNGKKITDSKRAKELVYQEGNHINDISIDNLSSDGKRVIRINYSTKK
;
A
#
# COMPACT_ATOMS: atom_id res chain seq x y z
N MET A 1 -62.78 11.83 57.51
CA MET A 1 -62.63 10.79 56.46
C MET A 1 -61.72 11.38 55.39
N ARG A 2 -60.45 10.91 55.29
CA ARG A 2 -59.94 9.96 54.27
C ARG A 2 -60.18 10.51 52.84
N PHE A 3 -59.21 10.76 51.95
CA PHE A 3 -58.05 9.96 51.51
C PHE A 3 -56.99 10.90 50.83
N ILE A 4 -55.70 10.83 51.19
CA ILE A 4 -54.56 10.19 50.43
C ILE A 4 -54.32 10.87 49.06
N LEU A 5 -53.35 11.77 48.89
CA LEU A 5 -51.88 11.61 48.73
C LEU A 5 -51.44 10.69 47.55
N THR A 6 -50.55 11.22 46.70
CA THR A 6 -49.81 10.60 45.57
C THR A 6 -50.61 10.41 44.27
N THR A 7 -50.17 10.96 43.13
CA THR A 7 -48.96 10.54 42.42
C THR A 7 -48.22 11.72 41.78
N LEU A 8 -46.99 11.90 42.26
CA LEU A 8 -45.97 12.80 41.72
C LEU A 8 -45.50 12.22 40.38
N THR A 9 -45.90 12.84 39.27
CA THR A 9 -45.42 12.49 37.93
C THR A 9 -43.92 12.66 37.86
N LEU A 10 -43.24 11.54 37.62
CA LEU A 10 -41.82 11.43 37.26
C LEU A 10 -41.56 12.27 36.00
N LEU A 11 -41.16 13.52 36.16
CA LEU A 11 -40.56 14.27 35.06
C LEU A 11 -39.06 14.03 35.11
N ALA A 12 -38.64 12.98 34.40
CA ALA A 12 -37.26 12.75 34.05
C ALA A 12 -36.78 13.94 33.21
N ILE A 13 -36.24 14.96 33.86
CA ILE A 13 -35.47 15.99 33.18
C ILE A 13 -34.13 15.31 32.89
N SER A 14 -34.04 14.80 31.67
CA SER A 14 -32.80 14.49 30.99
C SER A 14 -31.82 15.65 31.21
N TYR A 15 -30.84 15.44 32.08
CA TYR A 15 -29.62 16.24 32.06
C TYR A 15 -28.94 15.94 30.73
N GLY A 16 -29.31 16.72 29.71
CA GLY A 16 -28.47 16.87 28.54
C GLY A 16 -27.13 17.38 29.05
N LEU A 17 -26.13 16.51 29.10
CA LEU A 17 -24.74 16.94 29.17
C LEU A 17 -24.48 17.68 27.86
N TYR A 18 -24.75 18.97 27.86
CA TYR A 18 -24.28 19.87 26.82
C TYR A 18 -22.77 19.98 27.00
N GLY A 19 -22.05 19.07 26.35
CA GLY A 19 -20.70 19.37 25.90
C GLY A 19 -20.83 20.50 24.88
N GLN A 20 -20.92 21.74 25.37
CA GLN A 20 -20.74 22.90 24.50
C GLN A 20 -19.29 22.82 24.02
N SER A 21 -19.08 22.25 22.84
CA SER A 21 -17.97 22.67 22.00
C SER A 21 -18.17 24.15 21.87
N LYS A 22 -17.36 24.93 22.58
CA LYS A 22 -17.38 26.36 22.38
C LYS A 22 -17.13 26.54 20.88
N ASN A 23 -18.09 27.15 20.19
CA ASN A 23 -17.82 27.73 18.89
C ASN A 23 -16.99 28.97 19.21
N ASP A 24 -15.74 28.72 19.60
CA ASP A 24 -14.68 29.71 19.52
C ASP A 24 -14.70 30.04 18.03
N GLY A 25 -15.30 31.15 17.62
CA GLY A 25 -15.38 31.57 16.23
C GLY A 25 -14.01 31.85 15.59
N GLU A 26 -12.94 31.34 16.21
CA GLU A 26 -11.59 31.21 15.72
C GLU A 26 -11.60 30.11 14.64
N PRO A 27 -11.61 30.48 13.34
CA PRO A 27 -11.48 29.48 12.29
C PRO A 27 -10.17 28.71 12.49
N PHE A 28 -10.16 27.43 12.11
CA PHE A 28 -8.91 26.71 11.95
C PHE A 28 -7.92 27.58 11.17
N PRO A 29 -6.66 27.70 11.63
CA PRO A 29 -5.69 28.53 10.97
C PRO A 29 -5.59 28.17 9.48
N THR A 30 -5.68 29.18 8.63
CA THR A 30 -5.44 29.03 7.20
C THR A 30 -4.01 28.59 6.97
N TYR A 31 -3.75 27.95 5.82
CA TYR A 31 -2.39 27.60 5.43
C TYR A 31 -1.43 28.81 5.48
N GLN A 32 -1.91 30.02 5.20
CA GLN A 32 -1.09 31.23 5.28
C GLN A 32 -0.65 31.60 6.70
N GLN A 33 -1.40 31.19 7.73
CA GLN A 33 -1.09 31.45 9.14
C GLN A 33 -0.15 30.42 9.75
N ILE A 34 -0.08 29.21 9.18
CA ILE A 34 0.77 28.12 9.69
C ILE A 34 1.92 27.77 8.76
N LYS A 35 1.97 28.34 7.55
CA LYS A 35 3.11 28.13 6.67
C LYS A 35 4.35 28.77 7.31
N PRO A 36 5.51 28.10 7.19
CA PRO A 36 6.73 28.67 7.69
C PRO A 36 7.03 30.02 7.03
N ALA A 37 7.64 30.93 7.80
CA ALA A 37 8.16 32.16 7.23
C ALA A 37 9.23 31.83 6.17
N SER A 38 9.44 32.71 5.18
CA SER A 38 10.46 32.49 4.14
C SER A 38 11.88 32.35 4.69
N SER A 39 12.09 32.67 5.98
CA SER A 39 13.34 32.56 6.72
C SER A 39 13.30 31.53 7.86
N GLU A 40 12.24 30.74 7.98
CA GLU A 40 12.17 29.69 8.99
C GLU A 40 13.07 28.52 8.57
N ILE A 41 14.11 28.30 9.38
CA ILE A 41 15.04 27.19 9.20
C ILE A 41 14.35 25.93 9.73
N ILE A 42 13.89 25.08 8.81
CA ILE A 42 13.40 23.73 9.15
C ILE A 42 14.62 22.90 9.54
N ASP A 43 14.86 22.76 10.84
CA ASP A 43 16.03 22.03 11.34
C ASP A 43 15.77 20.53 11.35
N TYR A 44 15.96 19.90 10.19
CA TYR A 44 16.74 18.66 10.12
C TYR A 44 17.32 18.49 8.72
N VAL A 45 18.54 19.00 8.52
CA VAL A 45 19.39 18.61 7.39
C VAL A 45 20.38 17.60 7.94
N SER A 46 20.31 16.34 7.50
CA SER A 46 21.30 15.35 7.92
C SER A 46 22.70 15.86 7.53
N LYS A 47 23.64 15.82 8.48
CA LYS A 47 25.01 16.35 8.29
C LYS A 47 25.84 15.58 7.25
N GLN A 48 25.26 14.56 6.63
CA GLN A 48 25.88 13.68 5.65
C GLN A 48 25.05 13.83 4.37
N GLY A 49 25.54 14.71 3.48
CA GLY A 49 24.88 15.03 2.22
C GLY A 49 24.39 13.78 1.50
N LYS A 50 23.10 13.77 1.20
CA LYS A 50 22.36 12.72 0.50
C LYS A 50 22.41 11.37 1.23
N SER A 51 21.42 11.13 2.09
CA SER A 51 20.92 9.77 2.25
C SER A 51 20.35 9.32 0.89
N GLU A 52 21.19 8.72 0.05
CA GLU A 52 20.73 7.89 -1.06
C GLU A 52 19.94 6.73 -0.46
N TYR A 53 18.61 6.88 -0.45
CA TYR A 53 17.73 5.73 -0.29
C TYR A 53 17.86 4.88 -1.55
N THR A 54 18.82 3.97 -1.57
CA THR A 54 18.87 2.91 -2.57
C THR A 54 17.72 1.97 -2.27
N LYS A 55 16.53 2.28 -2.82
CA LYS A 55 15.44 1.32 -2.85
C LYS A 55 15.83 0.26 -3.87
N GLU A 56 16.37 -0.86 -3.40
CA GLU A 56 16.51 -2.05 -4.23
C GLU A 56 15.11 -2.43 -4.73
N VAL A 57 14.83 -2.14 -5.99
CA VAL A 57 13.64 -2.65 -6.66
C VAL A 57 13.93 -4.10 -6.98
N VAL A 58 13.62 -4.99 -6.05
CA VAL A 58 13.65 -6.43 -6.28
C VAL A 58 12.51 -6.77 -7.23
N LEU A 59 12.85 -7.02 -8.50
CA LEU A 59 11.89 -7.49 -9.49
C LEU A 59 11.55 -8.95 -9.22
N ASN A 60 10.36 -9.22 -8.70
CA ASN A 60 9.84 -10.57 -8.57
C ASN A 60 9.07 -10.97 -9.84
N LEU A 61 9.63 -11.90 -10.61
CA LEU A 61 9.05 -12.38 -11.87
C LEU A 61 7.76 -13.21 -11.67
N PHE A 62 7.49 -13.65 -10.44
CA PHE A 62 6.39 -14.56 -10.09
C PHE A 62 5.29 -13.92 -9.24
N ASP A 63 5.35 -12.61 -8.99
CA ASP A 63 4.34 -11.87 -8.21
C ASP A 63 3.19 -11.31 -9.08
N ASN A 64 3.07 -11.78 -10.31
CA ASN A 64 1.98 -11.39 -11.19
C ASN A 64 0.72 -12.20 -10.84
N PRO A 65 -0.49 -11.61 -10.90
CA PRO A 65 -1.72 -12.35 -10.67
C PRO A 65 -1.88 -13.53 -11.64
N GLU A 66 -2.51 -14.62 -11.19
CA GLU A 66 -2.73 -15.79 -12.04
C GLU A 66 -3.50 -15.44 -13.32
N GLY A 67 -3.11 -16.04 -14.43
CA GLY A 67 -3.72 -15.79 -15.74
C GLY A 67 -3.32 -14.48 -16.42
N THR A 68 -2.56 -13.59 -15.78
CA THR A 68 -2.12 -12.32 -16.38
C THR A 68 -0.78 -12.39 -17.09
N VAL A 69 -0.08 -13.52 -16.97
CA VAL A 69 1.30 -13.69 -17.43
C VAL A 69 1.45 -15.01 -18.20
N ILE A 70 2.36 -15.02 -19.16
CA ILE A 70 2.80 -16.20 -19.88
C ILE A 70 4.32 -16.31 -19.72
N TYR A 71 4.79 -17.44 -19.20
CA TYR A 71 6.20 -17.76 -19.11
C TYR A 71 6.64 -18.57 -20.33
N PHE A 72 7.85 -18.31 -20.82
CA PHE A 72 8.55 -19.14 -21.80
C PHE A 72 9.87 -19.58 -21.20
N LEU A 73 9.97 -20.84 -20.82
CA LEU A 73 11.17 -21.46 -20.24
C LEU A 73 11.89 -22.25 -21.33
N ASN A 74 13.07 -21.82 -21.77
CA ASN A 74 13.78 -22.40 -22.93
C ASN A 74 12.86 -22.56 -24.16
N GLY A 75 12.04 -21.55 -24.44
CA GLY A 75 11.05 -21.55 -25.52
C GLY A 75 9.75 -22.32 -25.23
N LYS A 76 9.65 -23.05 -24.12
CA LYS A 76 8.42 -23.78 -23.75
C LYS A 76 7.45 -22.86 -23.00
N LYS A 77 6.23 -22.73 -23.55
CA LYS A 77 5.14 -21.97 -22.92
C LYS A 77 4.65 -22.63 -21.63
N ILE A 78 4.54 -21.85 -20.57
CA ILE A 78 3.99 -22.22 -19.26
C ILE A 78 3.09 -21.08 -18.77
N THR A 79 1.85 -21.39 -18.44
CA THR A 79 0.86 -20.40 -17.95
C THR A 79 0.66 -20.45 -16.44
N ASP A 80 1.04 -21.56 -15.81
CA ASP A 80 0.98 -21.73 -14.36
C ASP A 80 2.22 -21.10 -13.72
N SER A 81 1.99 -20.05 -12.93
CA SER A 81 3.07 -19.28 -12.27
C SER A 81 3.82 -20.12 -11.25
N LYS A 82 3.11 -20.97 -10.49
CA LYS A 82 3.73 -21.84 -9.48
C LYS A 82 4.66 -22.86 -10.13
N ARG A 83 4.20 -23.50 -11.21
CA ARG A 83 5.02 -24.44 -11.98
C ARG A 83 6.21 -23.76 -12.64
N ALA A 84 6.02 -22.57 -13.22
CA ALA A 84 7.12 -21.81 -13.80
C ALA A 84 8.17 -21.46 -12.75
N LYS A 85 7.72 -21.02 -11.56
CA LYS A 85 8.58 -20.73 -10.41
C LYS A 85 9.40 -21.96 -10.03
N GLU A 86 8.76 -23.10 -9.75
CA GLU A 86 9.44 -24.34 -9.35
C GLU A 86 10.53 -24.76 -10.35
N LEU A 87 10.23 -24.71 -11.65
CA LEU A 87 11.21 -25.05 -12.70
C LEU A 87 12.39 -24.07 -12.71
N VAL A 88 12.13 -22.77 -12.60
CA VAL A 88 13.19 -21.76 -12.58
C VAL A 88 14.07 -21.89 -11.32
N TYR A 89 13.49 -22.21 -10.16
CA TYR A 89 14.26 -22.47 -8.94
C TYR A 89 15.14 -23.71 -9.04
N GLN A 90 14.71 -24.76 -9.75
CA GLN A 90 15.52 -25.96 -9.99
C GLN A 90 16.76 -25.66 -10.83
N GLU A 91 16.62 -24.75 -11.80
CA GLU A 91 17.68 -24.38 -12.73
C GLU A 91 18.57 -23.28 -12.17
N GLY A 92 18.02 -22.37 -11.36
CA GLY A 92 18.68 -21.38 -10.49
C GLY A 92 19.99 -20.80 -11.02
N ASN A 93 21.10 -21.50 -10.76
CA ASN A 93 22.45 -21.10 -11.13
C ASN A 93 22.77 -21.18 -12.63
N HIS A 94 21.85 -21.70 -13.44
CA HIS A 94 22.04 -21.90 -14.87
C HIS A 94 21.19 -20.95 -15.72
N ILE A 95 20.53 -19.95 -15.12
CA ILE A 95 19.81 -18.93 -15.87
C ILE A 95 20.82 -18.10 -16.67
N ASN A 96 20.68 -18.15 -17.99
CA ASN A 96 21.52 -17.43 -18.93
C ASN A 96 20.94 -16.06 -19.27
N ASP A 97 19.61 -15.98 -19.41
CA ASP A 97 18.92 -14.77 -19.88
C ASP A 97 17.50 -14.69 -19.32
N ILE A 98 17.06 -13.45 -19.05
CA ILE A 98 15.70 -13.11 -18.64
C ILE A 98 15.25 -11.90 -19.44
N SER A 99 14.11 -12.02 -20.13
CA SER A 99 13.50 -10.93 -20.87
C SER A 99 12.02 -10.77 -20.53
N ILE A 100 11.57 -9.52 -20.45
CA ILE A 100 10.16 -9.15 -20.34
C ILE A 100 9.78 -8.48 -21.65
N ASP A 101 8.93 -9.15 -22.40
CA ASP A 101 8.50 -8.69 -23.72
C ASP A 101 7.29 -7.76 -23.64
N ASN A 102 6.93 -7.21 -24.80
CA ASN A 102 5.64 -6.60 -25.01
C ASN A 102 4.49 -7.55 -24.62
N LEU A 103 3.33 -6.96 -24.31
CA LEU A 103 2.12 -7.73 -24.04
C LEU A 103 1.79 -8.66 -25.22
N SER A 104 1.32 -9.86 -24.91
CA SER A 104 0.80 -10.78 -25.90
C SER A 104 -0.50 -10.25 -26.51
N SER A 105 -0.96 -10.89 -27.59
CA SER A 105 -2.20 -10.53 -28.29
C SER A 105 -3.45 -10.58 -27.39
N ASP A 106 -3.42 -11.37 -26.33
CA ASP A 106 -4.48 -11.47 -25.31
C ASP A 106 -4.24 -10.54 -24.09
N GLY A 107 -3.31 -9.58 -24.20
CA GLY A 107 -3.03 -8.57 -23.18
C GLY A 107 -2.22 -9.07 -21.98
N LYS A 108 -1.69 -10.30 -22.03
CA LYS A 108 -0.90 -10.87 -20.94
C LYS A 108 0.54 -10.42 -21.04
N ARG A 109 1.22 -10.29 -19.90
CA ARG A 109 2.66 -10.03 -19.87
C ARG A 109 3.42 -11.29 -20.28
N VAL A 110 4.49 -11.14 -21.04
CA VAL A 110 5.29 -12.27 -21.50
C VAL A 110 6.68 -12.22 -20.88
N ILE A 111 7.05 -13.27 -20.16
CA ILE A 111 8.35 -13.41 -19.50
C ILE A 111 9.09 -14.60 -20.10
N ARG A 112 10.29 -14.36 -20.63
CA ARG A 112 11.17 -15.39 -21.18
C ARG A 112 12.35 -15.59 -20.24
N ILE A 113 12.65 -16.86 -19.97
CA ILE A 113 13.77 -17.26 -19.14
C ILE A 113 14.47 -18.40 -19.88
N ASN A 114 15.73 -18.17 -20.23
CA ASN A 114 16.58 -19.18 -20.85
C ASN A 114 17.62 -19.63 -19.84
N TYR A 115 17.86 -20.93 -19.76
CA TYR A 115 18.82 -21.53 -18.85
C TYR A 115 19.53 -22.72 -19.50
N SER A 116 20.77 -22.94 -19.09
CA SER A 116 21.56 -24.09 -19.51
C SER A 116 21.11 -25.32 -18.74
N THR A 117 20.88 -26.44 -19.42
CA THR A 117 20.63 -27.71 -18.72
C THR A 117 21.92 -28.21 -18.08
N LYS A 118 21.84 -28.73 -16.85
CA LYS A 118 22.93 -29.50 -16.26
C LYS A 118 23.30 -30.64 -17.21
N LYS A 119 24.57 -30.69 -17.63
CA LYS A 119 25.13 -31.84 -18.34
C LYS A 119 25.20 -33.04 -17.43
#